data_AF-A0A1E5VCV4-F1
#
_entry.id   AF-A0A1E5VCV4-F1
#
_cell.length_a   1.000
_cell.length_b   1.000
_cell.length_c   1.000
_cell.angle_alpha   90.00
_cell.angle_beta   90.00
_cell.angle_gamma   90.00
#
_symmetry.space_group_name_H-M   'P 1'
#
loop_
_entity.id
_entity.type
_entity.pdbx_description
1 polymer ?
#
loop_
_entity_poly.entity_id
_entity_poly.type
_entity_poly.pdbx_seq_one_letter_code
_entity_poly.pdbx_strand_id
1 'polypeptide(L)'
;MELVGSSLRSWLTRPSSEDQTRAYMRQLLDAAKKLHSTRTLHRDIKPENVLVTPGGMLKICDFGCATPMNAAGTPYPKRRVGTMQYCSPEQLMGSKCYGPAVDMWALGCVMAELLTGQPLFEADTEEDLSLIHI
;
A
#
# COMPACT_ATOMS: atom_id res chain seq x y z
N MET A 1 -3.76 24.75 0.36
CA MET A 1 -2.90 23.57 0.13
C MET A 1 -1.76 23.69 1.12
N GLU A 2 -1.76 22.87 2.18
CA GLU A 2 -0.60 22.76 3.08
C GLU A 2 0.62 22.31 2.27
N LEU A 3 1.81 22.82 2.60
CA LEU A 3 3.06 22.37 1.99
C LEU A 3 3.12 20.83 2.03
N VAL A 4 3.20 20.23 0.85
CA VAL A 4 3.25 18.79 0.65
C VAL A 4 4.65 18.33 1.05
N GLY A 5 4.74 17.52 2.11
CA GLY A 5 5.99 16.88 2.49
C GLY A 5 6.50 15.91 1.41
N SER A 6 7.75 15.46 1.50
CA SER A 6 8.28 14.45 0.56
C SER A 6 7.58 13.11 0.73
N SER A 7 7.62 12.24 -0.28
CA SER A 7 7.08 10.89 -0.16
C SER A 7 7.97 10.03 0.74
N LEU A 8 7.40 9.02 1.39
CA LEU A 8 8.12 8.06 2.23
C LEU A 8 9.20 7.33 1.42
N ARG A 9 8.98 7.15 0.11
CA ARG A 9 10.00 6.65 -0.84
C ARG A 9 11.33 7.38 -0.70
N SER A 10 11.32 8.72 -0.62
CA SER A 10 12.55 9.51 -0.50
C SER A 10 13.33 9.27 0.79
N TRP A 11 12.69 8.65 1.79
CA TRP A 11 13.29 8.33 3.09
C TRP A 11 13.78 6.88 3.18
N LEU A 12 13.39 6.02 2.24
CA LEU A 12 13.77 4.60 2.15
C LEU A 12 15.11 4.42 1.42
N THR A 13 16.11 5.25 1.72
CA THR A 13 17.48 5.08 1.20
C THR A 13 18.29 4.06 1.99
N ARG A 14 17.79 3.66 3.17
CA ARG A 14 18.37 2.66 4.07
C ARG A 14 17.27 2.07 4.96
N PRO A 15 17.50 0.90 5.56
CA PRO A 15 16.65 0.35 6.61
C PRO A 15 16.34 1.36 7.72
N SER A 16 15.08 1.41 8.13
CA SER A 16 14.63 2.07 9.36
C SER A 16 14.84 1.16 10.57
N SER A 17 15.01 1.74 11.76
CA SER A 17 15.00 0.96 13.00
C SER A 17 13.61 0.39 13.27
N GLU A 18 13.53 -0.71 14.02
CA GLU A 18 12.24 -1.30 14.40
C GLU A 18 11.33 -0.32 15.13
N ASP A 19 11.88 0.56 15.97
CA ASP A 19 11.11 1.58 16.69
C ASP A 19 10.51 2.61 15.73
N GLN A 20 11.29 3.06 14.74
CA GLN A 20 10.82 3.99 13.72
C GLN A 20 9.75 3.33 12.83
N THR A 21 10.00 2.09 12.40
CA THR A 21 9.03 1.29 11.63
C THR A 21 7.74 1.12 12.41
N ARG A 22 7.80 0.80 13.71
CA ARG A 22 6.62 0.66 14.57
C ARG A 22 5.83 1.97 14.65
N ALA A 23 6.51 3.10 14.80
CA ALA A 23 5.87 4.42 14.85
C ALA A 23 5.18 4.77 13.52
N TYR A 24 5.83 4.50 12.39
CA TYR A 24 5.27 4.73 11.05
C TYR A 24 4.09 3.81 10.76
N MET A 25 4.23 2.51 11.02
CA MET A 25 3.16 1.54 10.79
C MET A 25 1.93 1.84 11.64
N ARG A 26 2.09 2.32 12.87
CA ARG A 26 0.94 2.75 13.69
C ARG A 26 0.12 3.85 12.99
N GLN A 27 0.78 4.87 12.45
CA GLN A 27 0.11 5.96 11.73
C GLN A 27 -0.58 5.45 10.45
N LEU A 28 0.08 4.59 9.68
CA LEU A 28 -0.47 4.04 8.44
C LEU A 28 -1.66 3.12 8.70
N LEU A 29 -1.60 2.29 9.74
CA LEU A 29 -2.70 1.42 10.15
C LEU A 29 -3.90 2.23 10.65
N ASP A 30 -3.67 3.31 11.41
CA ASP A 30 -4.74 4.22 11.83
C ASP A 30 -5.39 4.93 10.62
N ALA A 31 -4.59 5.36 9.64
CA ALA A 31 -5.08 5.96 8.40
C ALA A 31 -5.90 4.96 7.57
N ALA A 32 -5.42 3.72 7.40
CA ALA A 32 -6.12 2.66 6.69
C ALA A 32 -7.44 2.29 7.39
N LYS A 33 -7.43 2.16 8.73
CA LYS A 33 -8.64 1.96 9.52
C LYS A 33 -9.66 3.06 9.28
N LYS A 34 -9.23 4.32 9.25
CA LYS A 34 -10.12 5.46 8.96
C LYS A 34 -10.68 5.38 7.54
N LEU A 35 -9.83 5.09 6.55
CA LEU A 35 -10.25 4.94 5.16
C LEU A 35 -11.25 3.78 4.98
N HIS A 36 -10.99 2.65 5.63
CA HIS A 36 -11.87 1.48 5.56
C HIS A 36 -13.20 1.72 6.26
N SER A 37 -13.21 2.52 7.34
CA SER A 37 -14.46 2.92 8.01
C SER A 37 -15.40 3.74 7.12
N THR A 38 -14.88 4.43 6.10
CA THR A 38 -15.69 5.14 5.10
C THR A 38 -16.08 4.26 3.92
N ARG A 39 -15.87 2.94 4.01
CA ARG A 39 -16.10 1.97 2.94
C ARG A 39 -15.33 2.30 1.66
N THR A 40 -14.07 2.73 1.78
CA THR A 40 -13.18 2.99 0.64
C THR A 40 -11.98 2.04 0.67
N LEU A 41 -11.59 1.49 -0.47
CA LEU A 41 -10.33 0.78 -0.69
C LEU A 41 -9.35 1.70 -1.43
N HIS A 42 -8.09 1.73 -1.03
CA HIS A 42 -7.06 2.54 -1.69
C HIS A 42 -6.52 1.85 -2.96
N ARG A 43 -6.15 0.57 -2.84
CA ARG A 43 -5.65 -0.34 -3.90
C ARG A 43 -4.31 0.01 -4.55
N ASP A 44 -3.65 1.09 -4.11
CA ASP A 44 -2.29 1.47 -4.54
C ASP A 44 -1.50 2.11 -3.39
N ILE A 45 -1.52 1.48 -2.21
CA ILE A 45 -0.67 1.91 -1.09
C ILE A 45 0.77 1.47 -1.39
N LYS A 46 1.68 2.44 -1.36
CA LYS A 46 3.12 2.27 -1.59
C LYS A 46 3.88 3.47 -1.06
N PRO A 47 5.20 3.42 -0.86
CA PRO A 47 5.96 4.53 -0.29
C PRO A 47 5.84 5.85 -1.06
N GLU A 48 5.60 5.81 -2.37
CA GLU A 48 5.37 7.00 -3.22
C GLU A 48 4.06 7.71 -2.85
N ASN A 49 3.06 6.94 -2.42
CA ASN A 49 1.71 7.39 -2.09
C ASN A 49 1.53 7.63 -0.58
N VAL A 50 2.63 7.75 0.16
CA VAL A 50 2.66 8.14 1.57
C VAL A 50 3.50 9.39 1.69
N LEU A 51 2.90 10.50 2.15
CA LEU A 51 3.60 11.75 2.39
C LEU A 51 4.14 11.80 3.81
N VAL A 52 5.35 12.33 3.96
CA VAL A 52 6.01 12.60 5.25
C VAL A 52 6.02 14.11 5.47
N THR A 53 5.19 14.62 6.38
CA THR A 53 5.19 16.06 6.69
C THR A 53 6.49 16.45 7.42
N PRO A 54 6.85 17.75 7.44
CA PRO A 54 8.01 18.22 8.22
C PRO A 54 7.95 17.86 9.72
N GLY A 55 6.75 17.65 10.26
CA GLY A 55 6.54 17.19 11.64
C GLY A 55 6.60 15.67 11.83
N GLY A 56 7.00 14.90 10.81
CA GLY A 56 7.10 13.44 10.88
C GLY A 56 5.76 12.70 10.83
N MET A 57 4.67 13.38 10.44
CA MET A 57 3.37 12.73 10.26
C MET A 57 3.27 12.08 8.89
N LEU A 58 2.73 10.87 8.84
CA LEU A 58 2.44 10.14 7.61
C LEU A 58 1.00 10.36 7.14
N LYS A 59 0.82 10.65 5.85
CA LYS A 59 -0.49 10.79 5.21
C LYS A 59 -0.55 9.95 3.94
N ILE A 60 -1.52 9.04 3.83
CA ILE A 60 -1.80 8.32 2.57
C ILE A 60 -2.42 9.29 1.56
N CYS A 61 -1.93 9.28 0.33
CA CYS A 61 -2.37 10.13 -0.78
C CYS A 61 -2.54 9.34 -2.08
N ASP A 62 -2.96 10.04 -3.14
CA ASP A 62 -3.24 9.49 -4.48
C ASP A 62 -4.34 8.42 -4.52
N PHE A 63 -5.58 8.91 -4.53
CA PHE A 63 -6.79 8.10 -4.62
C PHE A 63 -7.18 7.75 -6.07
N GLY A 64 -6.28 7.90 -7.05
CA GLY A 64 -6.58 7.59 -8.46
C GLY A 64 -6.97 6.14 -8.71
N CYS A 65 -6.50 5.22 -7.86
CA CYS A 65 -6.89 3.81 -7.87
C CYS A 65 -7.97 3.46 -6.84
N ALA A 66 -8.44 4.41 -6.03
CA ALA A 66 -9.37 4.12 -4.95
C ALA A 66 -10.77 3.77 -5.46
N THR A 67 -11.55 3.03 -4.66
CA THR A 67 -12.92 2.65 -5.02
C THR A 67 -13.77 2.42 -3.77
N PRO A 68 -15.10 2.64 -3.84
CA PRO A 68 -16.00 2.18 -2.79
C PRO A 68 -15.94 0.66 -2.60
N MET A 69 -16.13 0.20 -1.36
CA MET A 69 -16.24 -1.22 -1.05
C MET A 69 -17.54 -1.79 -1.61
N ASN A 70 -17.39 -2.73 -2.53
CA ASN A 70 -18.49 -3.53 -3.02
C ASN A 70 -19.08 -4.40 -1.89
N ALA A 71 -20.32 -4.83 -2.06
CA ALA A 71 -20.86 -5.92 -1.24
C ALA A 71 -20.01 -7.18 -1.42
N ALA A 72 -19.95 -8.03 -0.39
CA ALA A 72 -19.20 -9.28 -0.47
C ALA A 72 -19.68 -10.11 -1.67
N GLY A 73 -18.74 -10.55 -2.50
CA GLY A 73 -19.03 -11.31 -3.73
C GLY A 73 -19.37 -10.48 -4.97
N THR A 74 -19.50 -9.14 -4.85
CA THR A 74 -19.75 -8.27 -6.01
C THR A 74 -18.43 -7.86 -6.67
N PRO A 75 -18.22 -8.20 -7.96
CA PRO A 75 -16.94 -7.98 -8.63
C PRO A 75 -16.67 -6.51 -8.98
N TYR A 76 -15.41 -6.09 -8.89
CA TYR A 76 -14.91 -4.82 -9.41
C TYR A 76 -14.75 -4.83 -10.95
N PRO A 77 -14.77 -3.66 -11.63
CA PRO A 77 -14.54 -3.55 -13.07
C PRO A 77 -13.16 -4.11 -13.48
N LYS A 78 -13.06 -4.61 -14.73
CA LYS A 78 -11.94 -5.43 -15.25
C LYS A 78 -10.52 -4.85 -15.15
N ARG A 79 -10.32 -3.56 -14.83
CA ARG A 79 -9.00 -2.94 -14.90
C ARG A 79 -8.17 -3.34 -13.68
N ARG A 80 -7.07 -4.07 -13.90
CA ARG A 80 -5.99 -4.22 -12.90
C ARG A 80 -5.49 -2.81 -12.57
N VAL A 81 -5.39 -2.51 -11.29
CA VAL A 81 -4.94 -1.23 -10.75
C VAL A 81 -3.92 -1.48 -9.65
N GLY A 82 -3.09 -0.47 -9.39
CA GLY A 82 -2.04 -0.55 -8.38
C GLY A 82 -0.68 -0.93 -8.96
N THR A 83 0.32 -0.74 -8.12
CA THR A 83 1.73 -1.04 -8.41
C THR A 83 2.03 -2.48 -8.02
N MET A 84 2.55 -3.27 -8.97
CA MET A 84 2.58 -4.73 -8.85
C MET A 84 3.31 -5.25 -7.60
N GLN A 85 4.40 -4.59 -7.18
CA GLN A 85 5.19 -4.96 -5.99
C GLN A 85 4.39 -4.89 -4.67
N TYR A 86 3.29 -4.14 -4.66
CA TYR A 86 2.42 -3.94 -3.48
C TYR A 86 1.03 -4.55 -3.69
N CYS A 87 0.76 -5.15 -4.85
CA CYS A 87 -0.49 -5.84 -5.12
C CYS A 87 -0.56 -7.15 -4.33
N SER A 88 -1.71 -7.40 -3.72
CA SER A 88 -2.02 -8.68 -3.09
C SER A 88 -2.08 -9.84 -4.10
N PRO A 89 -1.88 -11.10 -3.66
CA PRO A 89 -1.99 -12.27 -4.52
C PRO A 89 -3.32 -12.32 -5.27
N GLU A 90 -4.44 -12.00 -4.61
CA GLU A 90 -5.75 -11.98 -5.26
C GLU A 90 -5.87 -10.89 -6.33
N GLN A 91 -5.22 -9.74 -6.18
CA GLN A 91 -5.16 -8.72 -7.23
C GLN A 91 -4.30 -9.19 -8.41
N LEU A 92 -3.17 -9.86 -8.14
CA LEU A 92 -2.29 -10.40 -9.17
C LEU A 92 -2.96 -11.54 -9.95
N MET A 93 -3.66 -12.44 -9.28
CA MET A 93 -4.46 -13.50 -9.90
C MET A 93 -5.72 -12.99 -10.63
N GLY A 94 -5.99 -11.69 -10.59
CA GLY A 94 -7.12 -11.07 -11.28
C GLY A 94 -8.47 -11.35 -10.62
N SER A 95 -8.48 -11.70 -9.32
CA SER A 95 -9.72 -11.75 -8.55
C SER A 95 -10.40 -10.39 -8.61
N LYS A 96 -11.72 -10.41 -8.79
CA LYS A 96 -12.56 -9.20 -8.78
C LYS A 96 -13.29 -9.02 -7.47
N CYS A 97 -13.21 -10.02 -6.61
CA CYS A 97 -13.87 -10.06 -5.32
C CYS A 97 -12.78 -10.00 -4.26
N TYR A 98 -12.49 -8.78 -3.81
CA TYR A 98 -11.52 -8.51 -2.77
C TYR A 98 -12.04 -7.37 -1.88
N GLY A 99 -11.43 -7.22 -0.70
CA GLY A 99 -11.86 -6.27 0.31
C GLY A 99 -10.69 -5.54 0.94
N PRO A 100 -10.84 -5.02 2.17
CA PRO A 100 -9.81 -4.28 2.89
C PRO A 100 -8.43 -4.98 2.98
N ALA A 101 -8.41 -6.32 2.91
CA ALA A 101 -7.20 -7.12 2.97
C ALA A 101 -6.14 -6.75 1.91
N VAL A 102 -6.56 -6.22 0.75
CA VAL A 102 -5.61 -5.80 -0.30
C VAL A 102 -4.75 -4.61 0.13
N ASP A 103 -5.33 -3.67 0.88
CA ASP A 103 -4.59 -2.53 1.43
C ASP A 103 -3.70 -2.99 2.60
N MET A 104 -4.15 -4.00 3.36
CA MET A 104 -3.37 -4.60 4.44
C MET A 104 -2.13 -5.34 3.93
N TRP A 105 -2.25 -6.03 2.79
CA TRP A 105 -1.12 -6.64 2.10
C TRP A 105 -0.08 -5.60 1.70
N ALA A 106 -0.52 -4.54 1.02
CA ALA A 106 0.35 -3.44 0.61
C ALA A 106 1.07 -2.78 1.79
N LEU A 107 0.38 -2.61 2.93
CA LEU A 107 0.98 -2.12 4.17
C LEU A 107 2.02 -3.09 4.76
N GLY A 108 1.83 -4.40 4.60
CA GLY A 108 2.83 -5.42 4.93
C GLY A 108 4.09 -5.27 4.08
N CYS A 109 3.93 -5.07 2.76
CA CYS A 109 5.06 -4.79 1.86
C CYS A 109 5.81 -3.51 2.28
N VAL A 110 5.08 -2.43 2.60
CA VAL A 110 5.68 -1.18 3.10
C VAL A 110 6.44 -1.39 4.42
N MET A 111 5.88 -2.18 5.35
CA MET A 111 6.56 -2.51 6.61
C MET A 111 7.86 -3.27 6.38
N ALA A 112 7.84 -4.29 5.51
CA ALA A 112 9.03 -5.06 5.18
C ALA A 112 10.09 -4.16 4.54
N GLU A 113 9.69 -3.32 3.59
CA GLU A 113 10.59 -2.38 2.93
C GLU A 113 11.17 -1.33 3.89
N LEU A 114 10.39 -0.88 4.89
CA LEU A 114 10.92 -0.04 5.96
C LEU A 114 12.04 -0.75 6.74
N LEU A 115 11.95 -2.06 6.96
CA LEU A 115 12.93 -2.84 7.72
C LEU A 115 14.13 -3.28 6.90
N THR A 116 13.97 -3.49 5.59
CA THR A 116 15.04 -3.99 4.71
C THR A 116 15.68 -2.90 3.86
N GLY A 117 15.00 -1.75 3.72
CA GLY A 117 15.41 -0.66 2.82
C GLY A 117 15.24 -0.99 1.33
N GLN A 118 14.61 -2.10 0.98
CA GLN A 118 14.35 -2.54 -0.41
C GLN A 118 12.94 -3.14 -0.51
N PRO A 119 12.25 -3.02 -1.66
CA PRO A 119 10.94 -3.64 -1.86
C PRO A 119 10.95 -5.13 -1.46
N LEU A 120 9.91 -5.58 -0.76
CA LEU A 120 9.80 -6.99 -0.34
C LEU A 120 9.76 -7.96 -1.54
N PHE A 121 9.06 -7.54 -2.59
CA PHE A 121 8.95 -8.28 -3.83
C PHE A 121 9.52 -7.44 -4.96
N GLU A 122 10.69 -7.82 -5.44
CA GLU A 122 11.27 -7.32 -6.67
C GLU A 122 11.06 -8.37 -7.76
N ALA A 123 10.65 -7.90 -8.92
CA ALA A 123 10.48 -8.74 -10.08
C ALA A 123 10.65 -7.91 -11.33
N ASP A 124 11.32 -8.50 -12.31
CA ASP A 124 11.58 -7.89 -13.60
C ASP A 124 10.34 -7.99 -14.51
N THR A 125 9.41 -8.91 -14.23
CA THR A 125 8.21 -9.17 -15.04
C THR A 125 6.94 -9.51 -14.20
N GLU A 126 5.76 -9.39 -14.82
CA GLU A 126 4.48 -9.81 -14.21
C GLU A 126 4.45 -11.30 -13.86
N GLU A 127 5.13 -12.13 -14.65
CA GLU A 127 5.17 -13.58 -14.51
C GLU A 127 5.97 -13.98 -13.27
N ASP A 128 7.09 -13.30 -13.01
CA ASP A 128 7.92 -13.54 -11.82
C ASP A 128 7.16 -13.21 -10.52
N LEU A 129 6.39 -12.11 -10.49
CA LEU A 129 5.55 -11.80 -9.32
C LEU A 129 4.45 -12.82 -9.11
N SER A 130 3.86 -13.35 -10.18
CA SER A 130 2.82 -14.37 -10.04
C SER A 130 3.35 -15.67 -9.42
N LEU A 131 4.64 -16.00 -9.64
CA LEU A 131 5.30 -17.20 -9.10
C LEU A 131 5.76 -17.03 -7.65
N ILE A 132 6.11 -15.81 -7.22
CA ILE A 132 6.57 -15.52 -5.85
C ILE A 132 5.42 -15.64 -4.82
N HIS A 133 4.17 -15.49 -5.25
CA HIS A 133 2.99 -15.47 -4.38
C HIS A 133 2.23 -16.81 -4.30
N ILE A 134 2.86 -17.92 -4.74
CA ILE A 134 2.33 -19.31 -4.68
C ILE A 134 3.10 -20.10 -3.63
#